data_AF-A0A7V2H8N5-F1
#
_entry.id   AF-A0A7V2H8N5-F1
#
_cell.length_a   1.000
_cell.length_b   1.000
_cell.length_c   1.000
_cell.angle_alpha   90.00
_cell.angle_beta   90.00
_cell.angle_gamma   90.00
#
_symmetry.space_group_name_H-M   'P 1'
#
loop_
_entity.id
_entity.type
_entity.pdbx_description
1 polymer ?
#
loop_
_entity_poly.entity_id
_entity_poly.type
_entity_poly.pdbx_seq_one_letter_code
_entity_poly.pdbx_strand_id
1 'polypeptide(L)'
;MVSLYVATQYYRIRVAAPRLQAAMRQPDWPTDAAAAHAKTEQIINPRRIVSFCDLDAEASLPTAWSMLQLFLAAGILALIARQRKAIGDQWWVLWTVLSVGFVVLALDEGGSLHGSLYLASTSEEARRERGIFYFSWIIPAMIGTAVVGLAYLQFLWMLPHCTRWLILLAGVGYVGSALGGEMAQGWWLAHSMGRDRMGWVAITIVEEAGEMLSIVLFIHTLLCHMRDQRIAVLLTVPADAQASTDVSESVGKPASMLAPSPAGSLRHTSG
;
A
#
# COMPACT_ATOMS: atom_id res chain seq x y z
N MET A 1 14.03 -2.99 -3.81
CA MET A 1 13.70 -1.60 -3.43
C MET A 1 14.72 -1.07 -2.43
N VAL A 2 14.88 -1.68 -1.25
CA VAL A 2 15.90 -1.30 -0.25
C VAL A 2 17.31 -1.16 -0.84
N SER A 3 17.79 -2.12 -1.64
CA SER A 3 19.14 -2.02 -2.24
C SER A 3 19.28 -0.84 -3.20
N LEU A 4 18.23 -0.49 -3.93
CA LEU A 4 18.21 0.65 -4.84
C LEU A 4 18.18 1.96 -4.03
N TYR A 5 17.32 2.02 -3.00
CA TYR A 5 17.29 3.13 -2.05
C TYR A 5 18.66 3.37 -1.39
N VAL A 6 19.28 2.33 -0.82
CA VAL A 6 20.60 2.42 -0.19
C VAL A 6 21.67 2.86 -1.19
N ALA A 7 21.71 2.29 -2.40
CA ALA A 7 22.68 2.69 -3.42
C ALA A 7 22.52 4.17 -3.79
N THR A 8 21.27 4.62 -3.91
CA THR A 8 20.92 6.00 -4.22
C THR A 8 21.27 6.97 -3.09
N GLN A 9 20.98 6.61 -1.83
CA GLN A 9 21.37 7.41 -0.66
C GLN A 9 22.88 7.43 -0.46
N TYR A 10 23.55 6.30 -0.68
CA TYR A 10 25.01 6.20 -0.65
C TYR A 10 25.66 7.11 -1.68
N TYR A 11 25.17 7.10 -2.91
CA TYR A 11 25.64 8.02 -3.94
C TYR A 11 25.44 9.48 -3.52
N ARG A 12 24.22 9.83 -3.05
CA ARG A 12 23.88 11.20 -2.61
C ARG A 12 24.78 11.70 -1.48
N ILE A 13 25.05 10.85 -0.49
CA ILE A 13 25.74 11.23 0.76
C ILE A 13 27.27 11.15 0.62
N ARG A 14 27.79 10.11 -0.05
CA ARG A 14 29.22 9.80 -0.06
C ARG A 14 29.93 10.11 -1.37
N VAL A 15 29.22 10.13 -2.50
CA VAL A 15 29.84 10.19 -3.84
C VAL A 15 29.57 11.52 -4.54
N ALA A 16 28.37 12.09 -4.40
CA ALA A 16 27.99 13.32 -5.07
C ALA A 16 28.85 14.51 -4.62
N ALA A 17 29.35 15.31 -5.57
CA ALA A 17 30.10 16.52 -5.28
C ALA A 17 29.23 17.55 -4.51
N PRO A 18 29.81 18.42 -3.64
CA PRO A 18 29.03 19.34 -2.80
C PRO A 18 28.07 20.26 -3.57
N ARG A 19 28.45 20.71 -4.78
CA ARG A 19 27.57 21.50 -5.66
C ARG A 19 26.37 20.70 -6.16
N LEU A 20 26.57 19.41 -6.45
CA LEU A 20 25.52 18.49 -6.87
C LEU A 20 24.59 18.17 -5.69
N GLN A 21 25.13 17.99 -4.48
CA GLN A 21 24.35 17.82 -3.26
C GLN A 21 23.46 19.04 -2.95
N ALA A 22 23.99 20.26 -3.10
CA ALA A 22 23.22 21.49 -2.92
C ALA A 22 22.11 21.65 -3.97
N ALA A 23 22.41 21.33 -5.22
CA ALA A 23 21.44 21.41 -6.31
C ALA A 23 20.38 20.28 -6.25
N MET A 24 20.73 19.12 -5.68
CA MET A 24 19.81 18.04 -5.28
C MET A 24 18.90 18.41 -4.09
N ARG A 25 19.00 19.61 -3.51
CA ARG A 25 18.09 20.11 -2.47
C ARG A 25 17.05 21.11 -2.99
N GLN A 26 17.21 21.71 -4.18
CA GLN A 26 16.28 22.72 -4.72
C GLN A 26 15.06 22.10 -5.43
N PRO A 27 13.80 22.44 -5.09
CA PRO A 27 12.60 21.84 -5.69
C PRO A 27 12.57 21.88 -7.23
N ASP A 28 13.09 22.97 -7.81
CA ASP A 28 12.93 23.30 -9.23
C ASP A 28 14.10 22.84 -10.11
N TRP A 29 14.59 21.61 -9.92
CA TRP A 29 15.68 21.10 -10.74
C TRP A 29 15.28 21.07 -12.25
N PRO A 30 15.99 21.78 -13.17
CA PRO A 30 17.17 22.62 -12.96
C PRO A 30 17.06 24.08 -13.43
N THR A 31 17.64 24.98 -12.63
CA THR A 31 18.19 26.26 -13.11
C THR A 31 19.58 26.02 -13.72
N ASP A 32 19.56 25.82 -15.05
CA ASP A 32 20.56 26.00 -16.11
C ASP A 32 21.99 25.41 -16.00
N ALA A 33 22.78 25.65 -14.94
CA ALA A 33 24.21 25.29 -14.97
C ALA A 33 24.51 23.85 -14.47
N ALA A 34 23.81 23.39 -13.44
CA ALA A 34 24.06 22.08 -12.82
C ALA A 34 23.51 20.91 -13.66
N ALA A 35 22.40 21.12 -14.36
CA ALA A 35 21.84 20.10 -15.25
C ALA A 35 22.56 19.97 -16.58
N ALA A 36 23.18 21.03 -17.09
CA ALA A 36 24.02 20.94 -18.28
C ALA A 36 25.19 19.97 -18.04
N HIS A 37 25.89 20.11 -16.90
CA HIS A 37 26.99 19.22 -16.53
C HIS A 37 26.54 17.77 -16.25
N ALA A 38 25.42 17.59 -15.52
CA ALA A 38 24.85 16.26 -15.27
C ALA A 38 24.41 15.54 -16.57
N LYS A 39 23.90 16.28 -17.55
CA LYS A 39 23.53 15.77 -18.88
C LYS A 39 24.76 15.39 -19.71
N THR A 40 25.86 16.15 -19.61
CA THR A 40 27.13 15.85 -20.28
C THR A 40 27.77 14.56 -19.75
N GLU A 41 27.64 14.28 -18.45
CA GLU A 41 28.19 13.08 -17.82
C GLU A 41 27.25 11.86 -17.83
N GLN A 42 26.14 11.92 -18.58
CA GLN A 42 25.08 10.87 -18.57
C GLN A 42 24.58 10.51 -17.16
N ILE A 43 24.69 11.44 -16.20
CA ILE A 43 24.21 11.23 -14.85
C ILE A 43 22.69 11.29 -14.90
N ILE A 44 22.05 10.12 -14.89
CA ILE A 44 20.60 9.97 -14.82
C ILE A 44 20.13 10.75 -13.59
N ASN A 45 19.19 11.69 -13.77
CA ASN A 45 18.71 12.58 -12.71
C ASN A 45 18.40 11.76 -11.44
N PRO A 46 19.29 11.80 -10.43
CA PRO A 46 19.18 10.88 -9.31
C PRO A 46 17.87 11.17 -8.62
N ARG A 47 17.44 12.43 -8.52
CA ARG A 47 16.20 12.82 -7.85
C ARG A 47 14.93 12.15 -8.36
N ARG A 48 14.83 11.85 -9.65
CA ARG A 48 13.66 11.12 -10.18
C ARG A 48 13.69 9.65 -9.78
N ILE A 49 14.85 9.00 -9.79
CA ILE A 49 15.00 7.60 -9.33
C ILE A 49 14.98 7.52 -7.80
N VAL A 50 15.60 8.49 -7.13
CA VAL A 50 15.58 8.74 -5.68
C VAL A 50 14.12 8.88 -5.29
N SER A 51 13.39 9.93 -5.70
CA SER A 51 11.99 10.14 -5.33
C SER A 51 11.07 8.96 -5.64
N PHE A 52 11.29 8.22 -6.74
CA PHE A 52 10.49 7.04 -7.05
C PHE A 52 10.78 5.85 -6.13
N CYS A 53 11.95 5.81 -5.48
CA CYS A 53 12.39 4.73 -4.60
C CYS A 53 12.74 5.23 -3.18
N ASP A 54 12.43 6.48 -2.87
CA ASP A 54 12.74 7.14 -1.61
C ASP A 54 11.64 6.77 -0.65
N LEU A 55 12.02 6.04 0.39
CA LEU A 55 11.10 5.65 1.44
C LEU A 55 10.54 6.90 2.16
N ASP A 56 11.31 7.99 2.22
CA ASP A 56 10.96 9.25 2.90
C ASP A 56 10.18 10.23 1.98
N ALA A 57 9.77 9.80 0.78
CA ALA A 57 9.05 10.66 -0.18
C ALA A 57 7.58 10.28 -0.31
N GLU A 58 6.71 11.29 -0.21
CA GLU A 58 5.23 11.22 -0.19
C GLU A 58 4.60 10.63 -1.48
N ALA A 59 5.36 10.47 -2.56
CA ALA A 59 4.89 9.91 -3.83
C ALA A 59 5.94 8.96 -4.43
N SER A 60 6.25 7.89 -3.70
CA SER A 60 7.26 6.90 -4.06
C SER A 60 6.64 5.51 -4.33
N LEU A 61 7.39 4.60 -4.98
CA LEU A 61 7.00 3.19 -5.11
C LEU A 61 6.81 2.50 -3.76
N PRO A 62 7.67 2.70 -2.73
CA PRO A 62 7.41 2.22 -1.38
C PRO A 62 6.03 2.64 -0.85
N THR A 63 5.70 3.93 -0.89
CA THR A 63 4.41 4.47 -0.46
C THR A 63 3.26 3.82 -1.21
N ALA A 64 3.36 3.72 -2.55
CA ALA A 64 2.35 3.06 -3.37
C ALA A 64 2.16 1.57 -3.02
N TRP A 65 3.24 0.88 -2.64
CA TRP A 65 3.18 -0.51 -2.19
C TRP A 65 2.52 -0.62 -0.81
N SER A 66 2.93 0.20 0.17
CA SER A 66 2.31 0.24 1.50
C SER A 66 0.82 0.56 1.41
N MET A 67 0.43 1.55 0.60
CA MET A 67 -0.96 1.87 0.29
C MET A 67 -1.73 0.67 -0.28
N LEU A 68 -1.16 -0.03 -1.26
CA LEU A 68 -1.77 -1.23 -1.84
C LEU A 68 -1.98 -2.32 -0.79
N GLN A 69 -1.01 -2.54 0.09
CA GLN A 69 -1.13 -3.51 1.17
C GLN A 69 -2.24 -3.11 2.16
N LEU A 70 -2.31 -1.84 2.55
CA LEU A 70 -3.35 -1.32 3.45
C LEU A 70 -4.74 -1.43 2.81
N PHE A 71 -4.90 -1.08 1.53
CA PHE A 71 -6.16 -1.25 0.80
C PHE A 71 -6.55 -2.72 0.67
N LEU A 72 -5.59 -3.61 0.43
CA LEU A 72 -5.84 -5.05 0.40
C LEU A 72 -6.32 -5.56 1.75
N ALA A 73 -5.66 -5.17 2.84
CA ALA A 73 -6.09 -5.49 4.20
C ALA A 73 -7.50 -4.95 4.49
N ALA A 74 -7.78 -3.70 4.12
CA ALA A 74 -9.11 -3.08 4.25
C ALA A 74 -10.18 -3.85 3.48
N GLY A 75 -9.89 -4.28 2.25
CA GLY A 75 -10.79 -5.07 1.42
C GLY A 75 -11.10 -6.43 2.05
N ILE A 76 -10.09 -7.13 2.55
CA ILE A 76 -10.28 -8.41 3.24
C ILE A 76 -11.11 -8.23 4.52
N LEU A 77 -10.85 -7.20 5.31
CA LEU A 77 -11.64 -6.86 6.49
C LEU A 77 -13.10 -6.58 6.13
N ALA A 78 -13.36 -5.86 5.03
CA ALA A 78 -14.70 -5.59 4.56
C ALA A 78 -15.44 -6.89 4.17
N LEU A 79 -14.75 -7.83 3.51
CA LEU A 79 -15.32 -9.15 3.18
C LEU A 79 -15.67 -9.93 4.44
N ILE A 80 -14.76 -9.97 5.44
CA ILE A 80 -15.02 -10.60 6.73
C ILE A 80 -16.23 -9.93 7.41
N ALA A 81 -16.26 -8.60 7.48
CA ALA A 81 -17.35 -7.86 8.09
C ALA A 81 -18.70 -8.16 7.44
N ARG A 82 -18.76 -8.21 6.10
CA ARG A 82 -19.97 -8.56 5.35
C ARG A 82 -20.45 -9.98 5.68
N GLN A 83 -19.53 -10.94 5.73
CA GLN A 83 -19.88 -12.31 6.10
C GLN A 83 -20.39 -12.40 7.55
N ARG A 84 -19.72 -11.72 8.49
CA ARG A 84 -20.13 -11.66 9.91
C ARG A 84 -21.52 -11.04 10.06
N LYS A 85 -21.81 -9.97 9.33
CA LYS A 85 -23.14 -9.36 9.28
C LYS A 85 -24.20 -10.33 8.74
N ALA A 86 -23.88 -11.08 7.69
CA ALA A 86 -24.82 -12.04 7.08
C ALA A 86 -25.21 -13.19 8.03
N ILE A 87 -24.31 -13.62 8.92
CA ILE A 87 -24.59 -14.65 9.93
C ILE A 87 -25.14 -14.09 11.25
N GLY A 88 -25.43 -12.79 11.32
CA GLY A 88 -25.98 -12.14 12.52
C GLY A 88 -24.99 -11.92 13.66
N ASP A 89 -23.68 -11.99 13.39
CA ASP A 89 -22.65 -11.79 14.42
C ASP A 89 -22.51 -10.30 14.79
N GLN A 90 -22.79 -9.96 16.05
CA GLN A 90 -22.72 -8.60 16.60
C GLN A 90 -21.37 -7.90 16.40
N TRP A 91 -20.28 -8.66 16.24
CA TRP A 91 -18.93 -8.11 16.07
C TRP A 91 -18.64 -7.59 14.65
N TRP A 92 -19.59 -7.70 13.71
CA TRP A 92 -19.43 -7.20 12.34
C TRP A 92 -19.06 -5.71 12.28
N VAL A 93 -19.56 -4.91 13.22
CA VAL A 93 -19.28 -3.47 13.29
C VAL A 93 -17.80 -3.20 13.52
N LEU A 94 -17.14 -3.93 14.42
CA LEU A 94 -15.72 -3.72 14.71
C LEU A 94 -14.82 -4.12 13.53
N TRP A 95 -15.20 -5.14 12.77
CA TRP A 95 -14.53 -5.48 11.51
C TRP A 95 -14.70 -4.37 10.47
N THR A 96 -15.87 -3.76 10.37
CA THR A 96 -16.12 -2.60 9.49
C THR A 96 -15.31 -1.38 9.92
N VAL A 97 -15.30 -1.05 11.21
CA VAL A 97 -14.52 0.08 11.74
C VAL A 97 -13.02 -0.14 11.47
N LEU A 98 -12.52 -1.36 11.62
CA LEU A 98 -11.13 -1.68 11.30
C LEU A 98 -10.85 -1.53 9.80
N SER A 99 -11.76 -2.00 8.94
CA SER A 99 -11.65 -1.83 7.48
C SER A 99 -11.55 -0.35 7.09
N VAL A 100 -12.44 0.49 7.64
CA VAL A 100 -12.41 1.94 7.42
C VAL A 100 -11.11 2.55 7.97
N GLY A 101 -10.65 2.13 9.14
CA GLY A 101 -9.39 2.56 9.72
C GLY A 101 -8.19 2.30 8.80
N PHE A 102 -8.11 1.12 8.19
CA PHE A 102 -7.05 0.80 7.22
C PHE A 102 -7.14 1.62 5.94
N VAL A 103 -8.36 2.00 5.49
CA VAL A 103 -8.51 2.96 4.38
C VAL A 103 -7.97 4.33 4.78
N VAL A 104 -8.27 4.81 5.98
CA VAL A 104 -7.73 6.09 6.49
C VAL A 104 -6.21 6.05 6.55
N LEU A 105 -5.61 4.96 7.06
CA LEU A 105 -4.15 4.78 7.07
C LEU A 105 -3.58 4.76 5.65
N ALA A 106 -4.23 4.10 4.68
CA ALA A 106 -3.77 4.10 3.29
C ALA A 106 -3.80 5.50 2.67
N LEU A 107 -4.79 6.33 3.02
CA LEU A 107 -4.89 7.70 2.54
C LEU A 107 -3.88 8.62 3.23
N ASP A 108 -3.58 8.39 4.50
CA ASP A 108 -2.57 9.11 5.23
C ASP A 108 -1.16 8.82 4.69
N GLU A 109 -0.85 7.55 4.42
CA GLU A 109 0.39 7.10 3.78
C GLU A 109 0.63 7.81 2.44
N GLY A 110 -0.39 7.87 1.59
CA GLY A 110 -0.31 8.55 0.29
C GLY A 110 -0.45 10.07 0.34
N GLY A 111 -0.87 10.62 1.48
CA GLY A 111 -1.24 12.03 1.64
C GLY A 111 -0.33 12.82 2.59
N SER A 112 0.55 12.14 3.35
CA SER A 112 1.42 12.72 4.37
C SER A 112 0.67 13.72 5.26
N LEU A 113 -0.51 13.35 5.78
CA LEU A 113 -1.30 14.28 6.60
C LEU A 113 -0.54 14.64 7.88
N HIS A 114 0.27 13.72 8.39
CA HIS A 114 1.23 13.95 9.48
C HIS A 114 2.30 15.00 9.11
N GLY A 115 2.74 15.05 7.85
CA GLY A 115 3.65 16.05 7.26
C GLY A 115 3.32 17.50 7.63
N SER A 116 2.02 17.83 7.56
CA SER A 116 1.50 19.19 7.80
C SER A 116 1.39 19.58 9.29
N LEU A 117 1.23 18.60 10.18
CA LEU A 117 1.04 18.83 11.62
C LEU A 117 2.38 18.93 12.38
N TYR A 118 3.49 18.46 11.80
CA TYR A 118 4.84 18.52 12.40
C TYR A 118 5.36 19.92 12.72
N LEU A 119 4.93 20.93 11.95
CA LEU A 119 5.54 22.25 11.94
C LEU A 119 4.69 23.32 12.67
N ALA A 120 3.51 22.96 13.15
CA ALA A 120 2.49 23.94 13.49
C ALA A 120 2.68 24.69 14.81
N SER A 121 3.63 24.34 15.70
CA SER A 121 3.51 24.90 17.07
C SER A 121 4.75 25.07 17.96
N THR A 122 6.00 24.92 17.52
CA THR A 122 7.14 25.23 18.43
C THR A 122 8.44 25.55 17.71
N SER A 123 9.31 26.38 18.31
CA SER A 123 10.64 26.70 17.77
C SER A 123 11.53 25.46 17.69
N GLU A 124 12.56 25.46 16.84
CA GLU A 124 13.49 24.32 16.71
C GLU A 124 14.13 23.96 18.06
N GLU A 125 14.49 24.96 18.86
CA GLU A 125 15.10 24.77 20.17
C GLU A 125 14.16 23.99 21.10
N ALA A 126 12.91 24.43 21.18
CA ALA A 126 11.88 23.79 22.01
C ALA A 126 11.52 22.37 21.52
N ARG A 127 11.70 22.06 20.23
CA ARG A 127 11.56 20.69 19.70
C ARG A 127 12.73 19.83 20.10
N ARG A 128 13.97 20.34 20.01
CA ARG A 128 15.18 19.60 20.42
C ARG A 128 15.16 19.23 21.89
N GLU A 129 14.66 20.11 22.75
CA GLU A 129 14.48 19.84 24.18
C GLU A 129 13.56 18.64 24.46
N ARG A 130 12.66 18.30 23.53
CA ARG A 130 11.74 17.15 23.67
C ARG A 130 12.36 15.80 23.31
N GLY A 131 13.57 15.77 22.74
CA GLY A 131 14.30 14.54 22.48
C GLY A 131 13.52 13.54 21.62
N ILE A 132 13.18 12.38 22.17
CA ILE A 132 12.37 11.34 21.49
C ILE A 132 10.95 11.82 21.13
N PHE A 133 10.44 12.86 21.79
CA PHE A 133 9.14 13.49 21.48
C PHE A 133 9.31 14.75 20.62
N TYR A 134 10.34 14.75 19.76
CA TYR A 134 10.64 15.85 18.84
C TYR A 134 9.43 16.25 17.98
N PHE A 135 8.61 15.26 17.64
CA PHE A 135 7.37 15.43 16.92
C PHE A 135 6.19 15.50 17.90
N SER A 136 5.47 16.63 17.88
CA SER A 136 4.41 16.92 18.85
C SER A 136 3.23 15.93 18.80
N TRP A 137 3.05 15.21 17.69
CA TRP A 137 1.91 14.33 17.49
C TRP A 137 2.11 12.92 18.09
N ILE A 138 3.34 12.54 18.45
CA ILE A 138 3.64 11.23 19.06
C ILE A 138 2.78 11.00 20.31
N ILE A 139 2.64 12.00 21.17
CA ILE A 139 1.83 11.87 22.41
C ILE A 139 0.34 11.65 22.07
N PRO A 140 -0.32 12.50 21.26
CA PRO A 140 -1.66 12.23 20.75
C PRO A 140 -1.83 10.84 20.13
N ALA A 141 -0.89 10.39 19.31
CA ALA A 141 -0.99 9.08 18.66
C ALA A 141 -0.80 7.91 19.62
N MET A 142 0.11 7.99 20.59
CA MET A 142 0.22 6.99 21.66
C MET A 142 -1.10 6.86 22.43
N ILE A 143 -1.72 7.99 22.79
CA ILE A 143 -3.00 8.00 23.52
C ILE A 143 -4.11 7.42 22.63
N GLY A 144 -4.24 7.90 21.39
CA GLY A 144 -5.26 7.42 20.45
C GLY A 144 -5.13 5.93 20.18
N THR A 145 -3.91 5.45 19.93
CA THR A 145 -3.63 4.03 19.67
C THR A 145 -3.89 3.17 20.91
N ALA A 146 -3.55 3.65 22.11
CA ALA A 146 -3.87 2.95 23.35
C ALA A 146 -5.39 2.83 23.56
N VAL A 147 -6.15 3.91 23.33
CA VAL A 147 -7.62 3.90 23.44
C VAL A 147 -8.24 2.92 22.44
N VAL A 148 -7.82 2.96 21.18
CA VAL A 148 -8.28 2.01 20.15
C VAL A 148 -7.91 0.58 20.53
N GLY A 149 -6.66 0.34 20.95
CA GLY A 149 -6.21 -0.98 21.38
C GLY A 149 -7.04 -1.54 22.53
N LEU A 150 -7.32 -0.72 23.56
CA LEU A 150 -8.16 -1.08 24.69
C LEU A 150 -9.60 -1.38 24.27
N ALA A 151 -10.18 -0.56 23.39
CA ALA A 151 -11.54 -0.76 22.87
C ALA A 151 -11.67 -2.09 22.08
N TYR A 152 -10.60 -2.52 21.42
CA TYR A 152 -10.56 -3.77 20.66
C TYR A 152 -10.16 -5.00 21.49
N LEU A 153 -9.79 -4.87 22.76
CA LEU A 153 -9.39 -6.03 23.58
C LEU A 153 -10.48 -7.09 23.64
N GLN A 154 -11.72 -6.70 23.98
CA GLN A 154 -12.83 -7.64 24.10
C GLN A 154 -13.07 -8.41 22.80
N PHE A 155 -12.97 -7.72 21.67
CA PHE A 155 -13.07 -8.31 20.33
C PHE A 155 -11.94 -9.29 20.04
N LEU A 156 -10.70 -8.94 20.37
CA LEU A 156 -9.54 -9.81 20.18
C LEU A 156 -9.66 -11.10 21.00
N TRP A 157 -10.23 -11.04 22.21
CA TRP A 157 -10.48 -12.22 23.03
C TRP A 157 -11.53 -13.17 22.46
N MET A 158 -12.45 -12.68 21.63
CA MET A 158 -13.46 -13.49 20.95
C MET A 158 -12.90 -14.29 19.77
N LEU A 159 -11.74 -13.89 19.23
CA LEU A 159 -11.11 -14.57 18.11
C LEU A 159 -10.42 -15.89 18.53
N PRO A 160 -10.27 -16.85 17.59
CA PRO A 160 -9.46 -18.04 17.82
C PRO A 160 -8.06 -17.70 18.32
N HIS A 161 -7.52 -18.53 19.21
CA HIS A 161 -6.23 -18.28 19.90
C HIS A 161 -5.10 -17.89 18.94
N CYS A 162 -4.93 -18.62 17.84
CA CYS A 162 -3.89 -18.34 16.85
C CYS A 162 -4.12 -17.01 16.12
N THR A 163 -5.35 -16.72 15.70
CA THR A 163 -5.69 -15.45 15.02
C THR A 163 -5.45 -14.26 15.94
N ARG A 164 -5.88 -14.35 17.21
CA ARG A 164 -5.71 -13.28 18.20
C ARG A 164 -4.25 -12.87 18.34
N TRP A 165 -3.35 -13.83 18.56
CA TRP A 165 -1.94 -13.53 18.79
C TRP A 165 -1.24 -13.00 17.54
N LEU A 166 -1.61 -13.48 16.35
CA LEU A 166 -1.05 -12.95 15.11
C LEU A 166 -1.55 -11.53 14.80
N ILE A 167 -2.81 -11.21 15.09
CA ILE A 167 -3.32 -9.82 14.99
C ILE A 167 -2.60 -8.91 15.99
N LEU A 168 -2.44 -9.36 17.24
CA LEU A 168 -1.69 -8.61 18.25
C LEU A 168 -0.24 -8.37 17.83
N LEU A 169 0.43 -9.40 17.33
CA LEU A 169 1.81 -9.30 16.85
C LEU A 169 1.92 -8.32 15.68
N ALA A 170 1.01 -8.40 14.71
CA ALA A 170 0.97 -7.47 13.59
C ALA A 170 0.67 -6.02 14.04
N GLY A 171 -0.29 -5.83 14.95
CA GLY A 171 -0.64 -4.51 15.45
C GLY A 171 0.49 -3.87 16.26
N VAL A 172 1.10 -4.62 17.18
CA VAL A 172 2.25 -4.15 17.97
C VAL A 172 3.46 -3.92 17.07
N GLY A 173 3.68 -4.78 16.07
CA GLY A 173 4.74 -4.60 15.08
C GLY A 173 4.56 -3.31 14.27
N TYR A 174 3.35 -3.05 13.76
CA TYR A 174 3.05 -1.88 12.95
C TYR A 174 3.19 -0.60 13.77
N VAL A 175 2.48 -0.52 14.91
CA VAL A 175 2.52 0.65 15.80
C VAL A 175 3.92 0.88 16.37
N GLY A 176 4.63 -0.19 16.73
CA GLY A 176 5.98 -0.12 17.25
C GLY A 176 6.99 0.33 16.20
N SER A 177 6.78 -0.02 14.93
CA SER A 177 7.62 0.45 13.82
C SER A 177 7.35 1.93 13.53
N ALA A 178 6.08 2.32 13.40
CA ALA A 178 5.67 3.71 13.16
C ALA A 178 6.12 4.64 14.30
N LEU A 179 5.59 4.44 15.52
CA LEU A 179 5.91 5.31 16.65
C LEU A 179 7.39 5.19 17.07
N GLY A 180 7.95 3.98 17.05
CA GLY A 180 9.34 3.76 17.45
C GLY A 180 10.34 4.35 16.46
N GLY A 181 10.04 4.23 15.16
CA GLY A 181 10.80 4.86 14.07
C GLY A 181 10.81 6.37 14.21
N GLU A 182 9.63 6.99 14.37
CA GLU A 182 9.54 8.42 14.58
C GLU A 182 10.23 8.93 15.85
N MET A 183 10.12 8.18 16.96
CA MET A 183 10.84 8.52 18.19
C MET A 183 12.36 8.45 17.98
N ALA A 184 12.85 7.47 17.20
CA ALA A 184 14.26 7.34 16.86
C ALA A 184 14.74 8.46 15.92
N GLN A 185 13.94 8.79 14.89
CA GLN A 185 14.19 9.93 14.01
C GLN A 185 14.15 11.25 14.77
N GLY A 186 13.21 11.41 15.69
CA GLY A 186 13.09 12.58 16.56
C GLY A 186 14.29 12.76 17.46
N TRP A 187 14.74 11.69 18.12
CA TRP A 187 15.97 11.68 18.91
C TRP A 187 17.20 12.02 18.07
N TRP A 188 17.27 11.52 16.83
CA TRP A 188 18.34 11.82 15.90
C TRP A 188 18.43 13.33 15.59
N LEU A 189 17.30 13.95 15.27
CA LEU A 189 17.21 15.38 14.99
C LEU A 189 17.47 16.24 16.23
N ALA A 190 17.00 15.82 17.41
CA ALA A 190 17.24 16.51 18.68
C ALA A 190 18.74 16.66 18.98
N HIS A 191 19.56 15.69 18.59
CA HIS A 191 21.01 15.71 18.75
C HIS A 191 21.75 16.42 17.60
N SER A 192 21.03 17.21 16.79
CA SER A 192 21.59 17.92 15.62
C SER A 192 22.27 17.00 14.62
N MET A 193 21.88 15.72 14.57
CA MET A 193 22.34 14.82 13.54
C MET A 193 21.50 15.04 12.28
N GLY A 194 22.17 15.46 11.20
CA GLY A 194 21.51 15.74 9.93
C GLY A 194 20.89 14.49 9.29
N ARG A 195 19.89 14.69 8.42
CA ARG A 195 19.25 13.65 7.59
C ARG A 195 20.15 13.14 6.45
N ASP A 196 21.29 13.80 6.24
CA ASP A 196 22.30 13.47 5.23
C ASP A 196 23.31 12.43 5.71
N ARG A 197 22.96 11.67 6.75
CA ARG A 197 23.81 10.64 7.35
C ARG A 197 23.19 9.27 7.12
N MET A 198 24.05 8.26 6.98
CA MET A 198 23.61 6.86 6.79
C MET A 198 22.81 6.32 7.99
N GLY A 199 22.96 6.92 9.18
CA GLY A 199 22.14 6.57 10.35
C GLY A 199 20.67 6.93 10.16
N TRP A 200 20.36 8.07 9.55
CA TRP A 200 18.98 8.43 9.18
C TRP A 200 18.37 7.39 8.26
N VAL A 201 19.10 7.07 7.17
CA VAL A 201 18.71 6.06 6.18
C VAL A 201 18.44 4.70 6.83
N ALA A 202 19.26 4.28 7.79
CA ALA A 202 19.09 3.01 8.49
C ALA A 202 17.83 2.99 9.37
N ILE A 203 17.54 4.09 10.08
CA ILE A 203 16.33 4.23 10.90
C ILE A 203 15.10 4.13 10.00
N THR A 204 15.05 4.91 8.91
CA THR A 204 13.94 4.88 7.94
C THR A 204 13.74 3.49 7.35
N ILE A 205 14.81 2.77 6.97
CA ILE A 205 14.67 1.40 6.44
C ILE A 205 14.04 0.46 7.45
N VAL A 206 14.44 0.55 8.72
CA VAL A 206 13.94 -0.34 9.78
C VAL A 206 12.46 -0.07 10.07
N GLU A 207 12.09 1.20 10.16
CA GLU A 207 10.72 1.67 10.36
C GLU A 207 9.80 1.16 9.23
N GLU A 208 10.12 1.53 8.00
CA GLU A 208 9.33 1.18 6.82
C GLU A 208 9.21 -0.33 6.60
N ALA A 209 10.33 -1.06 6.75
CA ALA A 209 10.31 -2.51 6.63
C ALA A 209 9.46 -3.16 7.73
N GLY A 210 9.51 -2.63 8.95
CA GLY A 210 8.72 -3.09 10.08
C GLY A 210 7.22 -2.88 9.85
N GLU A 211 6.84 -1.72 9.31
CA GLU A 211 5.46 -1.43 8.94
C GLU A 211 4.94 -2.37 7.84
N MET A 212 5.66 -2.45 6.72
CA MET A 212 5.28 -3.31 5.59
C MET A 212 5.18 -4.78 6.01
N LEU A 213 6.13 -5.27 6.81
CA LEU A 213 6.12 -6.65 7.32
C LEU A 213 4.92 -6.91 8.23
N SER A 214 4.57 -5.94 9.07
CA SER A 214 3.43 -6.03 9.97
C SER A 214 2.11 -6.07 9.19
N ILE A 215 1.97 -5.28 8.12
CA ILE A 215 0.79 -5.34 7.25
C ILE A 215 0.71 -6.70 6.53
N VAL A 216 1.83 -7.25 6.04
CA VAL A 216 1.85 -8.60 5.43
C VAL A 216 1.42 -9.66 6.43
N LEU A 217 1.95 -9.61 7.65
CA LEU A 217 1.56 -10.52 8.72
C LEU A 217 0.06 -10.41 9.02
N PHE A 218 -0.47 -9.18 9.05
CA PHE A 218 -1.90 -8.95 9.26
C PHE A 218 -2.75 -9.55 8.12
N ILE A 219 -2.41 -9.29 6.85
CA ILE A 219 -3.09 -9.87 5.68
C ILE A 219 -3.07 -11.39 5.74
N HIS A 220 -1.91 -11.99 5.98
CA HIS A 220 -1.76 -13.44 6.15
C HIS A 220 -2.70 -13.98 7.24
N THR A 221 -2.79 -13.26 8.35
CA THR A 221 -3.65 -13.62 9.48
C THR A 221 -5.14 -13.56 9.11
N LEU A 222 -5.56 -12.53 8.37
CA LEU A 222 -6.94 -12.40 7.90
C LEU A 222 -7.31 -13.52 6.90
N LEU A 223 -6.41 -13.87 6.00
CA LEU A 223 -6.62 -14.97 5.05
C LEU A 223 -6.72 -16.32 5.76
N CYS A 224 -5.86 -16.57 6.75
CA CYS A 224 -5.95 -17.75 7.60
C CYS A 224 -7.28 -17.76 8.37
N HIS A 225 -7.71 -16.62 8.91
CA HIS A 225 -9.02 -16.50 9.57
C HIS A 225 -10.17 -16.83 8.61
N MET A 226 -10.15 -16.32 7.38
CA MET A 226 -11.17 -16.65 6.37
C MET A 226 -11.20 -18.14 6.06
N ARG A 227 -10.04 -18.76 5.88
CA ARG A 227 -9.92 -20.21 5.66
C ARG A 227 -10.53 -21.00 6.81
N ASP A 228 -10.13 -20.69 8.04
CA ASP A 228 -10.55 -21.43 9.24
C ASP A 228 -12.05 -21.26 9.50
N GLN A 229 -12.62 -20.12 9.13
CA GLN A 229 -14.05 -19.81 9.23
C GLN A 229 -14.84 -20.19 7.97
N ARG A 230 -14.20 -20.83 6.98
CA ARG A 230 -14.78 -21.26 5.70
C ARG A 230 -15.51 -20.14 4.95
N ILE A 231 -14.96 -18.93 5.01
CA ILE A 231 -15.48 -17.77 4.27
C ILE A 231 -15.03 -17.94 2.82
N ALA A 232 -15.99 -18.16 1.92
CA ALA A 232 -15.76 -18.31 0.48
C ALA A 232 -16.19 -17.04 -0.27
N VAL A 233 -15.42 -16.66 -1.29
CA VAL A 233 -15.76 -15.57 -2.21
C VAL A 233 -16.12 -16.20 -3.55
N LEU A 234 -17.39 -16.05 -3.98
CA LEU A 234 -17.85 -16.48 -5.29
C LEU A 234 -17.71 -15.30 -6.27
N LEU A 235 -16.94 -15.50 -7.34
CA LEU A 235 -16.87 -14.56 -8.45
C LEU A 235 -17.83 -15.01 -9.54
N THR A 236 -18.92 -14.27 -9.73
CA THR A 236 -19.86 -14.50 -10.83
C THR A 236 -19.49 -13.56 -11.99
N VAL A 237 -19.11 -14.13 -13.13
CA VAL A 237 -18.93 -13.37 -14.37
C VAL A 237 -20.29 -13.29 -15.07
N PRO A 238 -20.86 -12.09 -15.30
CA PRO A 238 -22.10 -11.95 -16.06
C PRO A 238 -21.91 -12.45 -17.50
N ALA A 239 -22.87 -13.22 -18.01
CA ALA A 239 -22.78 -13.88 -19.31
C ALA A 239 -22.75 -12.93 -20.53
N ASP A 240 -23.01 -11.64 -20.35
CA ASP A 240 -23.17 -10.68 -21.46
C ASP A 240 -21.86 -10.24 -22.13
N ALA A 241 -20.69 -10.70 -21.67
CA ALA A 241 -19.40 -10.35 -22.26
C ALA A 241 -19.01 -11.19 -23.51
N GLN A 242 -19.82 -12.20 -23.90
CA GLN A 242 -19.53 -13.05 -25.06
C GLN A 242 -20.26 -12.66 -26.35
N ALA A 243 -21.11 -11.62 -26.33
CA ALA A 243 -21.96 -11.28 -27.49
C ALA A 243 -21.29 -10.38 -28.56
N SER A 244 -20.01 -9.99 -28.41
CA SER A 244 -19.36 -9.05 -29.33
C SER A 244 -18.28 -9.66 -30.25
N THR A 245 -18.13 -10.98 -30.31
CA THR A 245 -17.14 -11.63 -31.20
C THR A 245 -17.73 -12.40 -32.38
N ASP A 246 -19.05 -12.44 -32.57
CA ASP A 246 -19.68 -12.99 -33.78
C ASP A 246 -20.08 -11.86 -34.76
N VAL A 247 -19.08 -11.23 -35.38
CA VAL A 247 -19.25 -10.53 -36.66
C VAL A 247 -18.09 -10.90 -37.56
N SER A 248 -18.26 -11.96 -38.35
CA SER A 248 -17.84 -12.04 -39.76
C SER A 248 -18.10 -13.45 -40.32
N GLU A 249 -19.36 -13.84 -40.40
CA GLU A 249 -19.79 -14.85 -41.36
C GLU A 249 -20.17 -14.12 -42.67
N SER A 250 -19.21 -13.97 -43.59
CA SER A 250 -19.49 -13.62 -44.98
C SER A 250 -18.66 -14.48 -45.92
N VAL A 251 -19.03 -15.75 -46.03
CA VAL A 251 -18.58 -16.62 -47.13
C VAL A 251 -19.56 -16.46 -48.29
N GLY A 252 -19.07 -15.88 -49.38
CA GLY A 252 -19.81 -15.69 -50.63
C GLY A 252 -20.19 -17.02 -51.30
N LYS A 253 -21.45 -17.10 -51.73
CA LYS A 253 -21.97 -18.09 -52.68
C LYS A 253 -21.83 -17.55 -54.11
N PRO A 254 -21.55 -18.41 -55.11
CA PRO A 254 -22.07 -18.16 -56.45
C PRO A 254 -22.96 -19.30 -56.98
N ALA A 255 -24.08 -18.84 -57.54
CA ALA A 255 -24.80 -19.27 -58.74
C ALA A 255 -25.29 -20.73 -58.92
N SER A 256 -26.61 -20.82 -59.11
CA SER A 256 -27.37 -21.99 -59.57
C SER A 256 -27.23 -22.20 -61.08
N MET A 257 -27.34 -23.45 -61.57
CA MET A 257 -27.94 -23.72 -62.87
C MET A 257 -28.46 -25.17 -63.02
N LEU A 258 -29.68 -25.24 -63.54
CA LEU A 258 -30.41 -26.34 -64.22
C LEU A 258 -31.02 -27.51 -63.44
N ALA A 259 -32.37 -27.56 -63.54
CA ALA A 259 -33.32 -28.64 -63.23
C ALA A 259 -33.60 -29.50 -64.50
N PRO A 260 -34.70 -30.28 -64.62
CA PRO A 260 -35.37 -31.28 -63.75
C PRO A 260 -35.60 -32.64 -64.47
N SER A 261 -36.07 -33.70 -63.78
CA SER A 261 -37.31 -34.49 -64.12
C SER A 261 -37.48 -35.82 -63.34
N PRO A 262 -38.71 -36.35 -63.20
CA PRO A 262 -39.11 -37.37 -62.21
C PRO A 262 -39.44 -38.76 -62.80
N ALA A 263 -39.53 -39.81 -61.98
CA ALA A 263 -40.44 -40.97 -62.17
C ALA A 263 -40.36 -42.03 -61.05
N GLY A 264 -41.53 -42.53 -60.62
CA GLY A 264 -41.77 -43.92 -60.18
C GLY A 264 -42.09 -44.13 -58.69
N SER A 265 -43.36 -44.25 -58.26
CA SER A 265 -44.14 -45.51 -58.06
C SER A 265 -43.71 -46.29 -56.79
N LEU A 266 -44.52 -46.71 -55.78
CA LEU A 266 -45.90 -47.21 -55.71
C LEU A 266 -46.48 -47.13 -54.27
N ARG A 267 -47.80 -46.86 -54.20
CA ARG A 267 -48.92 -47.37 -53.33
C ARG A 267 -48.61 -48.15 -52.02
N HIS A 268 -49.21 -47.77 -50.89
CA HIS A 268 -50.40 -48.40 -50.21
C HIS A 268 -50.29 -49.93 -50.02
N THR A 269 -50.37 -50.52 -48.82
CA THR A 269 -51.57 -50.60 -47.95
C THR A 269 -51.24 -51.02 -46.50
N SER A 270 -52.07 -50.56 -45.58
CA SER A 270 -52.26 -51.02 -44.19
C SER A 270 -52.87 -52.42 -44.07
N GLY A 271 -52.51 -53.13 -42.99
CA GLY A 271 -53.11 -54.36 -42.48
C GLY A 271 -52.53 -54.65 -41.09
#